data_AF-A0A961T650-F1
#
_entry.id   AF-A0A961T650-F1
#
_cell.length_a   1.000
_cell.length_b   1.000
_cell.length_c   1.000
_cell.angle_alpha   90.00
_cell.angle_beta   90.00
_cell.angle_gamma   90.00
#
_symmetry.space_group_name_H-M   'P 1'
#
loop_
_entity.id
_entity.type
_entity.pdbx_description
1 polymer ?
#
loop_
_entity_poly.entity_id
_entity_poly.type
_entity_poly.pdbx_seq_one_letter_code
_entity_poly.pdbx_strand_id
1 'polypeptide(L)' 'LDVSRLGDMLSRIRGRIMHKRLDQISPLAVPIMLEIGKEPVGKDASESLLREAADDLIADAMKM' A
#
# COMPACT_ATOMS: atom_id res chain seq x y z
N LEU A 1 5.20 12.49 -17.85
CA LEU A 1 3.88 11.82 -17.95
C LEU A 1 3.53 11.67 -19.43
N ASP A 2 3.12 10.49 -19.89
CA ASP A 2 2.88 10.20 -21.31
C ASP A 2 1.41 10.47 -21.69
N VAL A 3 1.16 11.66 -22.23
CA VAL A 3 -0.19 12.17 -22.54
C VAL A 3 -0.73 11.58 -23.85
N SER A 4 0.14 11.37 -24.85
CA SER A 4 -0.27 10.84 -26.16
C SER A 4 -0.85 9.43 -26.00
N ARG A 5 -0.15 8.56 -25.25
CA ARG A 5 -0.62 7.19 -24.99
C ARG A 5 -1.96 7.16 -24.26
N LEU A 6 -2.18 8.09 -23.32
CA LEU A 6 -3.45 8.22 -22.62
C LEU A 6 -4.57 8.63 -23.59
N GLY A 7 -4.31 9.60 -24.47
CA GLY A 7 -5.27 10.06 -25.48
C GLY A 7 -5.75 8.95 -26.40
N ASP A 8 -4.83 8.12 -26.89
CA ASP A 8 -5.14 6.96 -27.74
C ASP A 8 -5.99 5.92 -26.98
N MET A 9 -5.67 5.67 -25.71
CA MET A 9 -6.45 4.75 -24.87
C MET A 9 -7.89 5.24 -24.66
N LEU A 10 -8.06 6.50 -24.30
CA LEU A 10 -9.38 7.10 -24.04
C LEU A 10 -10.24 7.15 -25.31
N SER A 11 -9.63 7.47 -26.46
CA SER A 11 -10.33 7.50 -27.75
C SER A 11 -10.90 6.13 -28.12
N ARG A 12 -10.17 5.04 -27.84
CA ARG A 12 -10.64 3.66 -28.11
C ARG A 12 -11.82 3.24 -27.25
N ILE A 13 -11.94 3.71 -26.01
CA ILE A 13 -12.94 3.24 -25.04
C ILE A 13 -14.15 4.18 -24.91
N ARG A 14 -14.17 5.29 -25.66
CA ARG A 14 -15.27 6.26 -25.66
C ARG A 14 -16.62 5.60 -25.93
N GLY A 15 -17.61 5.90 -25.09
CA GLY A 15 -18.97 5.36 -25.21
C GLY A 15 -19.14 3.89 -24.79
N ARG A 16 -18.08 3.23 -24.30
CA ARG A 16 -18.09 1.82 -23.88
C ARG A 16 -18.06 1.62 -22.36
N ILE A 17 -18.11 2.72 -21.59
CA ILE A 17 -18.09 2.67 -20.13
C ILE A 17 -19.54 2.58 -19.64
N MET A 18 -19.86 1.51 -18.91
CA MET A 18 -21.08 1.43 -18.13
C MET A 18 -20.81 1.82 -16.69
N HIS A 19 -21.54 2.82 -16.18
CA HIS A 19 -21.50 3.18 -14.78
C HIS A 19 -22.47 2.30 -13.98
N LYS A 20 -21.95 1.58 -12.98
CA LYS A 20 -22.74 0.71 -12.10
C LYS A 20 -22.49 1.10 -10.66
N ARG A 21 -23.56 1.45 -9.93
CA ARG A 21 -23.51 1.58 -8.47
C ARG A 21 -23.50 0.20 -7.84
N LEU A 22 -22.66 0.02 -6.83
CA LEU A 22 -22.54 -1.22 -6.07
C LEU A 22 -23.03 -0.98 -4.64
N ASP A 23 -23.75 -1.95 -4.08
CA ASP A 23 -24.24 -1.90 -2.69
C ASP A 23 -23.13 -2.25 -1.67
N GLN A 24 -22.02 -2.81 -2.16
CA GLN A 24 -20.85 -3.21 -1.38
C GLN A 24 -19.56 -2.83 -2.10
N ILE A 25 -18.46 -2.77 -1.35
CA ILE A 25 -17.13 -2.47 -1.90
C ILE A 25 -16.76 -3.49 -2.98
N SER A 26 -16.21 -3.00 -4.10
CA SER A 26 -15.72 -3.86 -5.19
C SER A 26 -14.52 -4.69 -4.73
N PRO A 27 -14.45 -6.01 -5.00
CA PRO A 27 -13.25 -6.81 -4.77
C PRO A 27 -12.00 -6.23 -5.45
N LEU A 28 -12.16 -5.51 -6.58
CA LEU A 28 -11.06 -4.82 -7.27
C LEU A 28 -10.49 -3.64 -6.46
N ALA A 29 -11.26 -3.09 -5.51
CA ALA A 29 -10.82 -2.03 -4.63
C ALA A 29 -10.08 -2.55 -3.38
N VAL A 30 -10.19 -3.84 -3.04
CA VAL A 30 -9.58 -4.41 -1.83
C VAL A 30 -8.07 -4.14 -1.75
N PRO A 31 -7.25 -4.35 -2.80
CA PRO A 31 -5.82 -4.12 -2.72
C PRO A 31 -5.47 -2.68 -2.31
N ILE A 32 -6.14 -1.68 -2.92
CA ILE A 32 -5.86 -0.27 -2.60
C ILE A 32 -6.40 0.13 -1.22
N MET A 33 -7.49 -0.48 -0.76
CA MET A 33 -8.00 -0.25 0.61
C MET A 33 -7.00 -0.74 1.67
N LEU A 34 -6.26 -1.81 1.39
CA LEU A 34 -5.21 -2.32 2.29
C LEU A 34 -3.95 -1.46 2.31
N GLU A 35 -3.75 -0.60 1.31
CA GLU A 35 -2.65 0.38 1.31
C GLU A 35 -2.95 1.58 2.22
N ILE A 36 -4.22 1.81 2.56
CA ILE A 36 -4.61 2.88 3.48
C ILE A 36 -4.08 2.53 4.88
N GLY A 37 -3.25 3.41 5.43
CA GLY A 37 -2.63 3.22 6.76
C GLY A 37 -1.32 2.43 6.72
N LYS A 38 -0.84 2.03 5.54
CA LYS A 38 0.55 1.58 5.39
C LYS A 38 1.45 2.80 5.26
N GLU A 39 2.25 3.05 6.29
CA GLU A 39 3.35 4.00 6.22
C GLU A 39 4.62 3.26 5.79
N PRO A 40 5.33 3.73 4.76
CA PRO A 40 6.61 3.17 4.41
C PRO A 40 7.59 3.41 5.57
N VAL A 41 7.91 2.34 6.29
CA VAL A 41 8.95 2.38 7.31
C VAL A 41 10.28 2.55 6.58
N GLY A 42 10.88 3.74 6.67
CA GLY A 42 12.22 3.98 6.14
C GLY A 42 13.22 2.99 6.75
N LYS A 43 14.30 2.68 6.03
CA LYS A 43 15.33 1.73 6.48
C LYS A 43 15.77 1.98 7.93
N ASP A 44 15.94 3.25 8.30
CA ASP A 44 16.40 3.67 9.63
C ASP A 44 15.39 3.35 10.74
N ALA A 45 14.08 3.44 10.46
CA ALA A 45 13.04 3.11 11.42
C ALA A 45 12.95 1.60 11.67
N SER A 46 13.18 0.78 10.64
CA SER A 46 13.27 -0.67 10.79
C SER A 46 14.52 -1.08 11.59
N GLU A 47 15.65 -0.41 11.39
CA GLU A 47 16.89 -0.65 12.15
C GLU A 47 16.74 -0.25 13.62
N SER A 48 16.09 0.88 13.91
CA SER A 48 15.80 1.32 15.27
C SER A 48 14.91 0.32 16.02
N LEU A 49 13.84 -0.17 15.39
CA LEU A 49 12.96 -1.19 15.98
C LEU A 49 13.68 -2.53 16.20
N LEU A 50 14.54 -2.95 15.27
CA LEU A 50 15.38 -4.14 15.41
C LEU A 50 16.37 -4.01 16.58
N ARG A 51 16.94 -2.81 16.77
CA ARG A 51 17.89 -2.53 17.85
C ARG A 51 17.21 -2.52 19.21
N GLU A 52 16.05 -1.89 19.33
CA GLU A 52 15.22 -1.92 20.54
C GLU A 52 14.85 -3.35 20.94
N ALA A 53 14.36 -4.16 19.98
CA ALA A 53 14.05 -5.57 20.23
C ALA A 53 15.28 -6.41 20.64
N ALA A 54 16.46 -6.08 20.12
CA ALA A 54 17.71 -6.75 20.50
C ALA A 54 18.15 -6.38 21.93
N ASP A 55 18.03 -5.10 22.30
CA ASP A 55 18.36 -4.62 23.64
C ASP A 55 17.45 -5.26 24.71
N ASP A 56 16.15 -5.41 24.42
CA ASP A 56 15.20 -6.12 25.29
C ASP A 56 15.59 -7.59 25.49
N LEU A 57 15.96 -8.29 24.41
CA LEU A 57 16.39 -9.69 24.48
C LEU A 57 17.66 -9.87 25.32
N ILE A 58 18.61 -8.94 25.21
CA ILE A 58 19.84 -8.92 26.02
C ILE A 58 19.51 -8.66 27.49
N ALA A 59 18.64 -7.70 27.78
CA ALA A 59 18.23 -7.38 29.14
C ALA A 59 17.55 -8.57 29.83
N ASP A 60 16.73 -9.33 29.10
CA ASP A 60 16.10 -10.55 29.63
C ASP A 60 17.12 -11.67 29.87
N ALA A 61 18.10 -11.86 28.97
CA ALA A 61 19.17 -12.83 29.15
C ALA A 61 20.11 -12.49 30.32
N MET A 62 20.31 -11.20 30.63
CA MET A 62 21.12 -10.73 31.76
C MET A 62 20.41 -10.80 33.12
N LYS A 63 19.09 -11.01 33.14
CA LYS A 63 18.29 -11.19 34.36
C LYS A 63 18.17 -12.66 34.80
N MET A 64 18.69 -13.60 34.01
CA MET A 64 18.85 -15.02 34.38
C MET A 64 20.17 -15.26 35.09
#